data_AF-A0A415DT45-F1
#
_entry.id   AF-A0A415DT45-F1
#
_cell.length_a   1.000
_cell.length_b   1.000
_cell.length_c   1.000
_cell.angle_alpha   90.00
_cell.angle_beta   90.00
_cell.angle_gamma   90.00
#
_symmetry.space_group_name_H-M   'P 1'
#
loop_
_entity.id
_entity.type
_entity.pdbx_description
1 polymer ?
#
loop_
_entity_poly.entity_id
_entity_poly.type
_entity_poly.pdbx_seq_one_letter_code
_entity_poly.pdbx_strand_id
1 'polypeptide(L)'
;MRLKNKTSEFDSVLDKIKNIDVFYYSRKDMENEKVYGGVSAQNILDYYPVFVTKNDAGEYGVDYSGLATCLAIKGIQELLERIENLEQKLSA
;
A
#
# COMPACT_ATOMS: atom_id res chain seq x y z
N MET A 1 -7.33 -9.64 26.72
CA MET A 1 -6.47 -8.47 27.04
C MET A 1 -6.05 -7.81 25.73
N ARG A 2 -6.15 -6.47 25.62
CA ARG A 2 -5.72 -5.73 24.42
C ARG A 2 -4.20 -5.54 24.45
N LEU A 3 -3.50 -5.99 23.40
CA LEU A 3 -2.04 -5.87 23.30
C LEU A 3 -1.56 -4.65 22.49
N LYS A 4 -2.45 -4.00 21.72
CA LYS A 4 -2.13 -2.88 20.83
C LYS A 4 -2.56 -1.54 21.42
N ASN A 5 -1.66 -0.58 21.48
CA ASN A 5 -1.99 0.83 21.74
C ASN A 5 -2.27 1.52 20.39
N LYS A 6 -3.42 2.21 20.28
CA LYS A 6 -3.73 3.02 19.09
C LYS A 6 -3.04 4.37 19.26
N THR A 7 -2.22 4.77 18.30
CA THR A 7 -1.48 6.05 18.34
C THR A 7 -2.13 7.11 17.46
N SER A 8 -2.62 6.75 16.28
CA SER A 8 -3.25 7.63 15.31
C SER A 8 -4.16 6.86 14.36
N GLU A 9 -4.91 7.56 13.50
CA GLU A 9 -5.63 6.98 12.37
C GLU A 9 -4.68 6.71 11.20
N PHE A 10 -5.09 5.84 10.28
CA PHE A 10 -4.37 5.64 9.02
C PHE A 10 -4.72 6.74 8.02
N ASP A 11 -3.69 7.31 7.38
CA ASP A 11 -3.80 8.40 6.41
C ASP A 11 -4.73 8.08 5.25
N SER A 12 -5.21 9.13 4.56
CA SER A 12 -5.94 8.93 3.30
C SER A 12 -5.05 8.30 2.23
N VAL A 13 -5.61 7.37 1.46
CA VAL A 13 -4.84 6.55 0.53
C VAL A 13 -5.12 6.84 -0.94
N LEU A 14 -6.33 7.28 -1.31
CA LEU A 14 -6.73 7.31 -2.72
C LEU A 14 -5.88 8.24 -3.61
N ASP A 15 -5.32 9.31 -3.06
CA ASP A 15 -4.44 10.20 -3.83
C ASP A 15 -2.99 9.73 -3.83
N LYS A 16 -2.54 9.02 -2.79
CA LYS A 16 -1.20 8.45 -2.71
C LYS A 16 -1.04 7.25 -3.66
N ILE A 17 -2.03 6.36 -3.72
CA ILE A 17 -1.94 5.13 -4.54
C ILE A 17 -1.82 5.39 -6.04
N LYS A 18 -2.30 6.54 -6.53
CA LYS A 18 -2.15 6.93 -7.95
C LYS A 18 -0.70 7.13 -8.37
N ASN A 19 0.19 7.37 -7.41
CA ASN A 19 1.61 7.64 -7.65
C ASN A 19 2.51 6.46 -7.20
N ILE A 20 1.91 5.31 -6.87
CA ILE A 20 2.65 4.07 -6.60
C ILE A 20 2.78 3.29 -7.90
N ASP A 21 4.01 3.00 -8.29
CA ASP A 21 4.32 2.23 -9.47
C ASP A 21 4.10 0.74 -9.21
N VAL A 22 3.17 0.15 -9.97
CA VAL A 22 2.92 -1.29 -10.01
C VAL A 22 3.43 -1.82 -11.33
N PHE A 23 4.36 -2.77 -11.28
CA PHE A 23 5.03 -3.28 -12.47
C PHE A 23 5.36 -4.76 -12.37
N TYR A 24 5.56 -5.37 -13.54
CA TYR A 24 6.13 -6.69 -13.66
C TYR A 24 7.66 -6.61 -13.66
N TYR A 25 8.33 -7.56 -13.03
CA TYR A 25 9.78 -7.61 -12.96
C TYR A 25 10.30 -9.06 -12.95
N SER A 26 11.57 -9.21 -13.33
CA SER A 26 12.38 -10.40 -13.06
C SER A 26 13.48 -10.05 -12.07
N ARG A 27 14.07 -11.08 -11.45
CA ARG A 27 15.13 -10.92 -10.47
C ARG A 27 16.49 -11.13 -11.12
N LYS A 28 17.39 -10.15 -10.98
CA LYS A 28 18.75 -10.22 -11.55
C LYS A 28 19.62 -11.30 -10.91
N ASP A 29 19.29 -11.73 -9.70
CA ASP A 29 19.98 -12.75 -8.93
C ASP A 29 19.41 -14.16 -9.14
N MET A 30 18.38 -14.31 -9.98
CA MET A 30 17.78 -15.60 -10.33
C MET A 30 18.03 -15.91 -11.80
N GLU A 31 18.49 -17.11 -12.10
CA GLU A 31 18.69 -17.58 -13.49
C GLU A 31 17.37 -17.91 -14.20
N ASN A 32 16.23 -17.85 -13.51
CA ASN A 32 14.92 -18.11 -14.12
C ASN A 32 14.35 -16.85 -14.77
N GLU A 33 13.66 -17.02 -15.90
CA GLU A 33 12.86 -15.96 -16.53
C GLU A 33 11.51 -15.76 -15.82
N LYS A 34 11.43 -16.05 -14.51
CA LYS A 34 10.17 -15.95 -13.78
C LYS A 34 9.79 -14.49 -13.65
N VAL A 35 8.58 -14.18 -14.10
CA VAL A 35 7.97 -12.86 -13.98
C VAL A 35 7.20 -12.77 -12.67
N TYR A 36 7.42 -11.69 -11.94
CA TYR A 36 6.73 -11.32 -10.71
C TYR A 36 5.96 -10.02 -10.93
N GLY A 37 4.83 -9.84 -10.26
CA GLY A 37 4.15 -8.55 -10.16
C GLY A 37 4.35 -7.96 -8.77
N GLY A 38 4.57 -6.66 -8.69
CA GLY A 38 4.74 -6.01 -7.39
C GLY A 38 5.03 -4.52 -7.50
N VAL A 39 5.62 -4.01 -6.43
CA VAL A 39 6.02 -2.60 -6.27
C VAL A 39 7.49 -2.53 -5.88
N SER A 40 8.11 -1.38 -6.11
CA SER A 40 9.45 -1.08 -5.60
C SER A 40 9.38 -0.67 -4.13
N ALA A 41 10.27 -1.24 -3.29
CA ALA A 41 10.38 -0.83 -1.90
C ALA A 41 10.79 0.64 -1.75
N GLN A 42 11.61 1.16 -2.67
CA GLN A 42 12.02 2.57 -2.70
C GLN A 42 10.83 3.49 -2.99
N ASN A 43 9.97 3.12 -3.95
CA ASN A 43 8.75 3.88 -4.23
C ASN A 43 7.78 3.84 -3.05
N ILE A 44 7.60 2.68 -2.38
CA ILE A 44 6.77 2.60 -1.17
C ILE A 44 7.37 3.41 -0.02
N LEU A 45 8.70 3.50 0.11
CA LEU A 45 9.37 4.25 1.17
C LEU A 45 8.98 5.73 1.17
N ASP A 46 8.76 6.31 -0.01
CA ASP A 46 8.38 7.72 -0.17
C ASP A 46 6.94 8.01 0.30
N TYR A 47 6.05 7.01 0.29
CA TYR A 47 4.63 7.17 0.64
C TYR A 47 4.21 6.53 1.96
N TYR A 48 4.73 5.33 2.25
CA TYR A 48 4.37 4.51 3.40
C TYR A 48 5.60 3.81 4.01
N PRO A 49 6.53 4.56 4.62
CA PRO A 49 7.78 4.02 5.15
C PRO A 49 7.58 2.92 6.21
N VAL A 50 6.44 2.91 6.92
CA VAL A 50 6.11 1.90 7.94
C VAL A 50 6.03 0.47 7.39
N PHE A 51 5.77 0.30 6.08
CA PHE A 51 5.73 -1.01 5.44
C PHE A 51 7.02 -1.38 4.72
N VAL A 52 8.08 -0.59 4.89
CA VAL A 52 9.39 -0.88 4.29
C VAL A 52 10.32 -1.41 5.37
N THR A 53 10.92 -2.55 5.11
CA THR A 53 11.98 -3.11 5.96
C THR A 53 13.34 -2.92 5.29
N LYS A 54 14.39 -2.92 6.11
CA LYS A 54 15.78 -2.91 5.62
C LYS A 54 16.54 -4.00 6.36
N ASN A 55 17.21 -4.88 5.62
CA ASN A 55 18.02 -5.93 6.21
C ASN A 55 19.45 -5.42 6.53
N ASP A 56 20.26 -6.26 7.18
CA ASP A 56 21.63 -5.92 7.58
C ASP A 56 22.56 -5.64 6.39
N ALA A 57 22.27 -6.20 5.21
CA ALA A 57 22.98 -5.92 3.97
C ALA A 57 22.56 -4.57 3.34
N GLY A 58 21.57 -3.89 3.91
CA GLY A 58 21.07 -2.60 3.45
C GLY A 58 20.03 -2.69 2.33
N GLU A 59 19.52 -3.87 2.03
CA GLU A 59 18.49 -4.10 1.01
C GLU A 59 17.11 -3.79 1.57
N TYR A 60 16.29 -3.11 0.77
CA TYR A 60 14.92 -2.76 1.13
C TYR A 60 13.94 -3.86 0.74
N GLY A 61 13.00 -4.16 1.63
CA GLY A 61 11.88 -5.08 1.43
C GLY A 61 10.53 -4.42 1.74
N VAL A 62 9.44 -5.07 1.35
CA VAL A 62 8.07 -4.58 1.59
C VAL A 62 7.31 -5.58 2.45
N ASP A 63 6.69 -5.11 3.53
CA ASP A 63 5.63 -5.83 4.24
C ASP A 63 4.34 -5.80 3.41
N TYR A 64 4.23 -6.74 2.47
CA TYR A 64 3.07 -6.86 1.59
C TYR A 64 1.77 -7.10 2.36
N SER A 65 1.81 -7.82 3.48
CA SER A 65 0.61 -8.14 4.26
C SER A 65 0.07 -6.90 4.95
N GLY A 66 0.94 -6.13 5.62
CA GLY A 66 0.57 -4.87 6.25
C GLY A 66 0.12 -3.82 5.23
N LEU A 67 0.91 -3.65 4.16
CA LEU A 67 0.61 -2.72 3.07
C LEU A 67 -0.76 -3.02 2.46
N ALA A 68 -0.98 -4.25 1.98
CA ALA A 68 -2.23 -4.63 1.34
C ALA A 68 -3.43 -4.47 2.28
N THR A 69 -3.31 -4.88 3.55
CA THR A 69 -4.41 -4.79 4.52
C THR A 69 -4.82 -3.35 4.78
N CYS A 70 -3.86 -2.46 5.06
CA CYS A 70 -4.15 -1.07 5.38
C CYS A 70 -4.68 -0.29 4.18
N LEU A 71 -4.07 -0.45 3.01
CA LEU A 71 -4.49 0.23 1.79
C LEU A 71 -5.85 -0.25 1.29
N ALA A 72 -6.12 -1.56 1.31
CA ALA A 72 -7.40 -2.09 0.84
C ALA A 72 -8.55 -1.60 1.73
N ILE A 73 -8.43 -1.74 3.06
CA ILE A 73 -9.50 -1.33 3.98
C ILE A 73 -9.74 0.17 3.89
N LYS A 74 -8.68 0.98 3.99
CA LYS A 74 -8.82 2.44 3.98
C LYS A 74 -9.30 2.96 2.62
N GLY A 75 -8.80 2.38 1.53
CA GLY A 75 -9.22 2.72 0.17
C GLY A 75 -10.69 2.41 -0.08
N ILE A 76 -11.17 1.25 0.37
CA ILE A 76 -12.60 0.90 0.27
C ILE A 76 -13.46 1.85 1.09
N GLN A 77 -13.05 2.21 2.30
CA GLN A 77 -13.77 3.18 3.14
C GLN A 77 -13.91 4.53 2.44
N GLU A 78 -12.82 5.06 1.88
CA GLU A 78 -12.85 6.34 1.15
C GLU A 78 -13.67 6.27 -0.14
N LEU A 79 -13.65 5.13 -0.85
CA LEU A 79 -14.47 4.93 -2.04
C LEU A 79 -15.96 4.86 -1.69
N LEU A 80 -16.32 4.14 -0.63
CA LEU A 80 -17.70 4.06 -0.16
C LEU A 80 -18.24 5.44 0.23
N GLU A 81 -17.47 6.20 1.00
CA GLU A 81 -17.84 7.58 1.36
C GLU A 81 -18.04 8.46 0.12
N ARG A 82 -17.18 8.34 -0.90
CA ARG A 82 -17.35 9.06 -2.17
C ARG A 82 -18.62 8.63 -2.92
N ILE A 83 -18.93 7.33 -2.93
CA ILE A 83 -20.14 6.79 -3.58
C ILE A 83 -21.39 7.32 -2.89
N GLU A 84 -21.48 7.20 -1.56
CA GLU A 84 -22.63 7.69 -0.79
C GLU A 84 -22.86 9.19 -0.99
N ASN A 85 -21.77 9.98 -1.00
CA ASN A 85 -21.84 11.42 -1.28
C ASN A 85 -22.33 11.73 -2.70
N LEU A 86 -21.99 10.90 -3.70
CA LEU A 86 -22.45 11.05 -5.07
C LEU A 86 -23.93 10.67 -5.19
N GLU A 87 -24.37 9.59 -4.56
CA GLU A 87 -25.77 9.15 -4.56
C GLU A 87 -26.69 10.19 -3.93
N GLN A 88 -26.27 10.82 -2.83
CA GLN A 88 -27.01 11.91 -2.20
C GLN A 88 -27.18 13.12 -3.13
N LYS A 89 -26.12 13.51 -3.86
CA LYS A 89 -26.18 14.63 -4.82
C LYS A 89 -27.08 14.34 -6.02
N LEU A 90 -27.16 13.09 -6.45
CA LEU A 90 -28.04 12.68 -7.55
C LEU A 90 -29.50 12.55 -7.12
N SER A 91 -29.77 12.42 -5.82
CA SER A 91 -31.11 12.28 -5.26
C SER A 91 -31.71 13.59 -4.75
N ALA A 92 -30.95 14.70 -4.81
CA ALA A 92 -31.35 16.05 -4.42
C ALA A 92 -31.84 16.86 -5.63
#